data_AF-A0A520NZ92-F1
#
_entry.id   AF-A0A520NZ92-F1
#
_cell.length_a   1.000
_cell.length_b   1.000
_cell.length_c   1.000
_cell.angle_alpha   90.00
_cell.angle_beta   90.00
_cell.angle_gamma   90.00
#
_symmetry.space_group_name_H-M   'P 1'
#
loop_
_entity.id
_entity.type
_entity.pdbx_description
1 polymer ?
#
loop_
_entity_poly.entity_id
_entity_poly.type
_entity_poly.pdbx_seq_one_letter_code
_entity_poly.pdbx_strand_id
1 'polypeptide(L)'
;MMKDLYMRVIGVERTAGNFWTMYTADPEGTGIEFFADTPSYVTQQFLKPVDFNVDEAESIEETEKLVRIAPGFTKLEDFYGNLHERVWARENVLC
;
A
#
# COMPACT_ATOMS: atom_id res chain seq x y z
N MET A 1 14.42 -15.37 3.52
CA MET A 1 15.41 -14.93 4.51
C MET A 1 14.73 -13.92 5.44
N MET A 2 13.77 -14.38 6.25
CA MET A 2 12.92 -13.48 7.08
C MET A 2 12.25 -14.25 8.24
N LYS A 3 12.81 -15.39 8.66
CA LYS A 3 12.16 -16.32 9.61
C LYS A 3 12.58 -16.15 11.07
N ASP A 4 13.60 -15.33 11.36
CA ASP A 4 14.21 -15.25 12.70
C ASP A 4 14.07 -13.88 13.38
N LEU A 5 13.27 -12.97 12.83
CA LEU A 5 12.97 -11.71 13.51
C LEU A 5 11.84 -11.98 14.51
N TYR A 6 12.16 -11.94 15.82
CA TYR A 6 11.21 -11.98 16.95
C TYR A 6 10.32 -10.72 16.96
N MET A 7 9.57 -10.48 15.90
CA MET A 7 8.63 -9.38 15.78
C MET A 7 7.24 -9.94 16.02
N ARG A 8 6.53 -9.35 16.98
CA ARG A 8 5.13 -9.67 17.21
C ARG A 8 4.32 -9.01 16.10
N VAL A 9 4.10 -9.73 15.01
CA VAL A 9 3.21 -9.30 13.92
C VAL A 9 1.86 -8.93 14.53
N ILE A 10 1.44 -7.67 14.36
CA ILE A 10 0.15 -7.16 14.88
C ILE A 10 -1.00 -7.55 13.92
N GLY A 11 -0.69 -8.29 12.84
CA GLY A 11 -1.68 -9.07 12.08
C GLY A 11 -2.57 -8.24 11.16
N VAL A 12 -2.07 -7.09 10.68
CA VAL A 12 -2.81 -6.24 9.76
C VAL A 12 -2.01 -6.06 8.47
N GLU A 13 -2.15 -7.04 7.58
CA GLU A 13 -1.57 -7.04 6.23
C GLU A 13 -2.66 -6.58 5.25
N ARG A 14 -2.42 -5.44 4.58
CA ARG A 14 -3.44 -4.82 3.73
C ARG A 14 -2.83 -4.21 2.48
N THR A 15 -3.62 -4.15 1.42
CA THR A 15 -3.35 -3.32 0.24
C THR A 15 -4.20 -2.05 0.29
N ALA A 16 -3.54 -0.90 0.10
CA ALA A 16 -4.18 0.38 -0.17
C ALA A 16 -4.32 0.66 -1.69
N GLY A 17 -3.92 -0.32 -2.52
CA GLY A 17 -3.96 -0.28 -3.97
C GLY A 17 -2.75 0.39 -4.61
N ASN A 18 -2.13 1.36 -3.93
CA ASN A 18 -0.83 1.95 -4.31
C ASN A 18 0.34 1.45 -3.47
N PHE A 19 0.09 0.90 -2.29
CA PHE A 19 1.09 0.21 -1.50
C PHE A 19 0.45 -0.93 -0.69
N TRP A 20 1.30 -1.87 -0.28
CA TRP A 20 1.03 -2.81 0.78
C TRP A 20 1.52 -2.25 2.11
N THR A 21 0.80 -2.55 3.19
CA THR A 21 1.21 -2.19 4.55
C THR A 21 1.10 -3.41 5.47
N MET A 22 2.06 -3.51 6.40
CA MET A 22 1.99 -4.41 7.54
C MET A 22 2.40 -3.70 8.83
N TYR A 23 1.73 -4.06 9.91
CA TYR A 23 1.99 -3.52 11.23
C TYR A 23 2.54 -4.59 12.17
N THR A 24 3.57 -4.24 12.94
CA THR A 24 4.16 -5.06 13.99
C THR A 24 4.50 -4.20 15.20
N ALA A 25 4.87 -4.81 16.33
CA ALA A 25 5.54 -4.12 17.43
C ALA A 25 6.95 -4.67 17.64
N ASP A 26 7.85 -3.78 18.08
CA ASP A 26 9.12 -4.18 18.68
C ASP A 26 8.91 -4.81 20.08
N PRO A 27 9.97 -5.36 20.70
CA PRO A 27 9.86 -5.94 22.05
C PRO A 27 9.44 -4.96 23.15
N GLU A 28 9.62 -3.65 22.96
CA GLU A 28 9.19 -2.61 23.90
C GLU A 28 7.71 -2.21 23.70
N GLY A 29 7.06 -2.72 22.65
CA GLY A 29 5.68 -2.42 22.31
C GLY A 29 5.50 -1.20 21.41
N THR A 30 6.58 -0.64 20.87
CA THR A 30 6.52 0.45 19.89
C THR A 30 5.97 -0.11 18.57
N GLY A 31 4.92 0.52 18.05
CA GLY A 31 4.35 0.18 16.75
C GLY A 31 5.32 0.51 15.62
N ILE A 32 5.55 -0.46 14.73
CA ILE A 32 6.32 -0.31 13.50
C ILE A 32 5.39 -0.63 12.34
N GLU A 33 5.43 0.24 11.33
CA GLU A 33 4.75 0.06 10.06
C GLU A 33 5.78 -0.14 8.96
N PHE A 34 5.55 -1.14 8.12
CA PHE A 34 6.27 -1.32 6.86
C PHE A 34 5.31 -1.05 5.72
N PHE A 35 5.80 -0.34 4.69
CA PHE A 35 5.08 -0.16 3.45
C PHE A 35 5.97 -0.56 2.27
N ALA A 36 5.34 -1.13 1.24
CA ALA A 36 5.97 -1.45 -0.03
C ALA A 36 5.07 -0.99 -1.16
N ASP A 37 5.64 -0.25 -2.12
CA ASP A 37 4.88 0.27 -3.25
C ASP A 37 4.37 -0.86 -4.15
N THR A 38 3.23 -0.61 -4.79
CA THR A 38 2.67 -1.46 -5.84
C THR A 38 2.54 -0.62 -7.12
N PRO A 39 2.54 -1.24 -8.32
CA PRO A 39 2.53 -0.48 -9.58
C PRO A 39 1.18 0.15 -9.94
N SER A 40 0.22 0.18 -9.02
CA SER A 40 -1.18 0.56 -9.27
C SER A 40 -1.59 1.78 -8.46
N TYR A 41 -2.64 2.46 -8.89
CA TYR A 41 -3.36 3.45 -8.10
C TYR A 41 -4.85 3.15 -8.22
N VAL A 42 -5.58 3.34 -7.12
CA VAL A 42 -7.04 3.23 -7.05
C VAL A 42 -7.60 4.41 -6.26
N THR A 43 -8.86 4.76 -6.49
CA THR A 43 -9.49 5.86 -5.75
C THR A 43 -9.66 5.50 -4.27
N GLN A 44 -9.21 6.41 -3.41
CA GLN A 44 -9.38 6.29 -1.98
C GLN A 44 -10.82 6.63 -1.55
N GLN A 45 -11.40 5.99 -0.54
CA GLN A 45 -10.78 5.05 0.41
C GLN A 45 -10.69 3.63 -0.14
N PHE A 46 -9.50 3.03 -0.09
CA PHE A 46 -9.31 1.64 -0.46
C PHE A 46 -8.37 0.97 0.54
N LEU A 47 -8.85 -0.09 1.16
CA LEU A 47 -8.06 -0.89 2.09
C LEU A 47 -8.62 -2.31 2.15
N LYS A 48 -7.88 -3.28 1.61
CA LYS A 48 -8.32 -4.69 1.53
C LYS A 48 -7.28 -5.60 2.19
N PRO A 49 -7.71 -6.70 2.84
CA PRO A 49 -6.77 -7.66 3.40
C PRO A 49 -5.93 -8.31 2.31
N VAL A 50 -4.67 -8.60 2.63
CA VAL A 50 -3.75 -9.43 1.82
C VAL A 50 -3.09 -10.42 2.76
N ASP A 51 -2.70 -11.59 2.27
CA ASP A 51 -1.92 -12.56 3.03
C ASP A 51 -0.46 -12.49 2.57
N PHE A 52 0.47 -12.28 3.50
CA PHE A 52 1.92 -12.32 3.23
C PHE A 52 2.55 -13.66 3.60
N ASN A 53 1.76 -14.66 4.00
CA ASN A 53 2.24 -16.02 4.25
C ASN A 53 2.25 -16.91 2.99
N VAL A 54 1.64 -16.45 1.91
CA VAL A 54 1.67 -17.12 0.59
C VAL A 54 2.94 -16.77 -0.19
N ASP A 55 3.13 -17.41 -1.35
CA ASP A 55 4.23 -17.05 -2.24
C ASP A 55 4.07 -15.61 -2.76
N GLU A 56 5.19 -14.93 -3.02
CA GLU A 56 5.19 -13.55 -3.50
C GLU A 56 4.34 -13.38 -4.77
N ALA A 57 4.47 -14.32 -5.73
CA ALA A 57 3.73 -14.26 -6.98
C ALA A 57 2.21 -14.38 -6.75
N GLU A 58 1.79 -15.21 -5.80
CA GLU A 58 0.39 -15.39 -5.43
C GLU A 58 -0.17 -14.12 -4.76
N SER A 59 0.60 -13.51 -3.85
CA SER A 59 0.21 -12.26 -3.18
C SER A 59 0.05 -11.10 -4.17
N ILE A 60 0.95 -11.01 -5.16
CA ILE A 60 0.87 -10.06 -6.28
C ILE A 60 -0.40 -10.31 -7.08
N GLU A 61 -0.67 -11.57 -7.48
CA GLU A 61 -1.82 -11.92 -8.32
C GLU A 61 -3.16 -11.58 -7.62
N GLU A 62 -3.29 -11.93 -6.35
CA GLU A 62 -4.48 -11.59 -5.56
C GLU A 62 -4.67 -10.08 -5.41
N THR A 63 -3.57 -9.35 -5.20
CA THR A 63 -3.61 -7.89 -5.19
C THR A 63 -4.07 -7.34 -6.53
N GLU A 64 -3.54 -7.85 -7.65
CA GLU A 64 -3.95 -7.44 -9.00
C GLU A 64 -5.44 -7.65 -9.25
N LYS A 65 -5.99 -8.80 -8.85
CA LYS A 65 -7.43 -9.10 -8.97
C LYS A 65 -8.27 -8.06 -8.23
N LEU A 66 -7.85 -7.66 -7.02
CA LEU A 66 -8.54 -6.67 -6.21
C LEU A 66 -8.48 -5.26 -6.83
N VAL A 67 -7.30 -4.81 -7.27
CA VAL A 67 -7.13 -3.44 -7.76
C VAL A 67 -7.71 -3.24 -9.15
N ARG A 68 -7.69 -4.25 -10.03
CA ARG A 68 -8.21 -4.13 -11.41
C ARG A 68 -9.70 -3.85 -11.49
N ILE A 69 -10.47 -4.29 -10.50
CA ILE A 69 -11.91 -4.03 -10.40
C ILE A 69 -12.24 -2.82 -9.52
N ALA A 70 -11.24 -2.21 -8.90
CA ALA A 70 -11.45 -1.09 -7.99
C ALA A 70 -11.73 0.22 -8.77
N PRO A 71 -12.59 1.10 -8.22
CA PRO A 71 -12.84 2.40 -8.82
C PRO A 71 -11.55 3.21 -9.03
N GLY A 72 -11.42 3.82 -10.22
CA GLY A 72 -10.29 4.67 -10.55
C GLY A 72 -8.95 3.95 -10.68
N PHE A 73 -8.97 2.63 -10.92
CA PHE A 73 -7.76 1.88 -11.25
C PHE A 73 -6.98 2.52 -12.40
N THR A 74 -5.70 2.73 -12.19
CA THR A 74 -4.72 3.15 -13.20
C THR A 74 -3.33 2.66 -12.78
N LYS A 75 -2.36 2.66 -13.69
CA LYS A 75 -0.96 2.46 -13.30
C LYS A 75 -0.52 3.64 -12.45
N LEU A 76 0.34 3.38 -11.46
CA LEU A 76 0.87 4.41 -10.56
C LEU A 76 1.69 5.46 -11.34
N GLU A 77 2.43 5.04 -12.36
CA GLU A 77 3.18 5.94 -13.26
C GLU A 77 2.24 6.90 -14.00
N ASP A 78 1.15 6.41 -14.58
CA ASP A 78 0.16 7.23 -15.28
C ASP A 78 -0.54 8.21 -14.31
N PHE A 79 -0.79 7.77 -13.07
CA PHE A 79 -1.36 8.64 -12.05
C PHE A 79 -0.44 9.82 -11.73
N TYR A 80 0.86 9.56 -11.53
CA TYR A 80 1.83 10.62 -11.23
C TYR A 80 2.15 11.49 -12.44
N GLY A 81 2.18 10.93 -13.65
CA GLY A 81 2.42 11.69 -14.89
C GLY A 81 1.41 12.83 -15.10
N ASN A 82 0.17 12.62 -14.65
CA ASN A 82 -0.93 13.56 -14.85
C ASN A 82 -1.30 14.29 -13.54
N LEU A 83 -0.48 14.15 -12.49
CA LEU A 83 -0.81 14.69 -11.16
C LEU A 83 -1.04 16.20 -11.18
N HIS A 84 -0.27 16.91 -12.01
CA HIS A 84 -0.34 18.36 -12.17
C HIS A 84 -1.68 18.87 -12.71
N GLU A 85 -2.43 18.03 -13.42
CA GLU A 85 -3.77 18.36 -13.93
C GLU A 85 -4.84 18.24 -12.82
N ARG A 86 -4.56 17.42 -11.80
CA ARG A 86 -5.52 17.01 -10.76
C ARG A 86 -5.32 17.75 -9.45
N VAL A 87 -4.07 18.01 -9.10
CA VAL A 87 -3.70 18.80 -7.93
C VAL A 87 -3.65 20.24 -8.36
N TRP A 88 -4.58 21.05 -7.89
CA TRP A 88 -4.45 22.50 -8.03
C TRP A 88 -3.13 22.93 -7.43
N ALA A 89 -2.36 23.72 -8.18
CA ALA A 89 -1.18 24.36 -7.62
C ALA A 89 -1.60 25.10 -6.36
N ARG A 90 -0.98 24.79 -5.22
CA ARG A 90 -1.04 25.71 -4.07
C ARG A 90 -0.34 26.97 -4.55
N GLU A 91 -1.10 28.01 -4.86
CA GLU A 91 -0.55 29.35 -4.77
C GLU A 91 0.01 29.49 -3.35
N ASN A 92 1.26 29.94 -3.24
CA ASN A 92 1.96 30.09 -1.98
C ASN A 92 1.16 30.98 -1.03
N VAL A 93 0.32 30.38 -0.17
CA VAL A 93 -0.24 31.05 1.00
C VAL A 93 0.89 31.12 2.03
N LEU A 94 1.78 32.10 1.83
CA LEU A 94 2.56 32.70 2.89
C LEU A 94 1.61 33.58 3.70
N CYS A 95 1.11 33.04 4.80
CA CYS A 95 0.55 33.77 5.94
C CYS A 95 0.50 32.83 7.14
#